data_AF-A0A9E5I0Z1-F1
#
_entry.id   AF-A0A9E5I0Z1-F1
#
_cell.length_a   1.000
_cell.length_b   1.000
_cell.length_c   1.000
_cell.angle_alpha   90.00
_cell.angle_beta   90.00
_cell.angle_gamma   90.00
#
_symmetry.space_group_name_H-M   'P 1'
#
loop_
_entity.id
_entity.type
_entity.pdbx_description
1 polymer ?
#
loop_
_entity_poly.entity_id
_entity_poly.type
_entity_poly.pdbx_seq_one_letter_code
_entity_poly.pdbx_strand_id
1 'polypeptide(L)'
;MRLFSLIQYALLILVLTGLPRPVYAFEPLNTDDAGTIGKSVNQIEQYFYVLHNNTPGNPGSVATPGEEFRGLGNAKAFPFTYTHGLSDTTEIAFATTYYATPRGSYSPFSNNIVSFKWRFWGDGQTGLGMAIKPAITLPASTSQQVQGLGLAKTNYELNYILSYYWERIQVHTNISYARNPYNTNYPISGTY
;
A
#
# COMPACT_ATOMS: atom_id res chain seq x y z
N MET A 1 0.95 -37.02 29.42
CA MET A 1 1.38 -36.92 28.00
C MET A 1 0.99 -35.60 27.32
N ARG A 2 -0.22 -35.05 27.49
CA ARG A 2 -0.68 -33.85 26.73
C ARG A 2 0.00 -32.51 27.09
N LEU A 3 0.42 -32.32 28.35
CA LEU A 3 1.08 -31.08 28.80
C LEU A 3 2.50 -30.95 28.24
N PHE A 4 3.22 -32.07 28.13
CA PHE A 4 4.59 -32.09 27.64
C PHE A 4 4.66 -31.75 26.14
N SER A 5 3.72 -32.28 25.35
CA SER A 5 3.57 -31.92 23.94
C SER A 5 3.18 -30.45 23.74
N LEU A 6 2.32 -29.89 24.61
CA LEU A 6 1.96 -28.47 24.57
C LEU A 6 3.17 -27.55 24.80
N ILE A 7 4.04 -27.89 25.75
CA ILE A 7 5.28 -27.17 26.03
C ILE A 7 6.25 -27.28 24.84
N GLN A 8 6.36 -28.45 24.22
CA GLN A 8 7.19 -28.64 23.02
C GLN A 8 6.69 -27.81 21.84
N TYR A 9 5.38 -27.73 21.60
CA TYR A 9 4.83 -26.88 20.55
C TYR A 9 5.04 -25.39 20.84
N ALA A 10 4.86 -24.96 22.09
CA ALA A 10 5.13 -23.57 22.48
C ALA A 10 6.60 -23.19 22.31
N LEU A 11 7.53 -24.07 22.69
CA LEU A 11 8.96 -23.88 22.50
C LEU A 11 9.35 -23.89 21.02
N LEU A 12 8.76 -24.77 20.21
CA LEU A 12 9.01 -24.81 18.76
C LEU A 12 8.54 -23.51 18.09
N ILE A 13 7.36 -23.00 18.47
CA ILE A 13 6.88 -21.70 17.99
C ILE A 13 7.84 -20.59 18.41
N LEU A 14 8.30 -20.57 19.67
CA LEU A 14 9.26 -19.58 20.18
C LEU A 14 10.60 -19.62 19.43
N VAL A 15 11.10 -20.81 19.08
CA VAL A 15 12.35 -20.96 18.31
C VAL A 15 12.15 -20.54 16.86
N LEU A 16 11.02 -20.89 16.24
CA LEU A 16 10.70 -20.49 14.87
C LEU A 16 10.48 -18.97 14.75
N THR A 17 9.95 -18.32 15.77
CA THR A 17 9.77 -16.85 15.79
C THR A 17 11.01 -16.10 16.29
N GLY A 18 11.93 -16.77 17.00
CA GLY A 18 13.16 -16.19 17.56
C GLY A 18 14.37 -16.20 16.63
N LEU A 19 14.27 -16.77 15.43
CA LEU A 19 15.33 -16.82 14.42
C LEU A 19 15.09 -15.92 13.19
N PRO A 20 14.56 -14.68 13.29
CA PRO A 20 14.59 -13.81 12.12
C PRO A 20 16.06 -13.44 11.88
N ARG A 21 16.65 -13.92 10.78
CA ARG A 21 17.87 -13.30 10.26
C ARG A 21 17.52 -11.82 10.01
N PRO A 22 18.36 -10.87 10.45
CA PRO A 22 18.17 -9.48 10.05
C PRO A 22 18.37 -9.42 8.54
N VAL A 23 17.25 -9.44 7.81
CA VAL A 23 17.23 -9.02 6.42
C VAL A 23 17.25 -7.51 6.50
N TYR A 24 18.22 -6.88 5.82
CA TYR A 24 18.16 -5.46 5.56
C TYR A 24 16.99 -5.24 4.60
N ALA A 25 15.79 -5.14 5.17
CA ALA A 25 14.64 -4.64 4.44
C ALA A 25 14.98 -3.19 4.11
N PHE A 26 15.14 -2.92 2.82
CA PHE A 26 15.09 -1.56 2.34
C PHE A 26 13.75 -0.99 2.84
N GLU A 27 13.74 0.27 3.29
CA GLU A 27 12.49 0.97 3.59
C GLU A 27 11.52 0.74 2.43
N PRO A 28 10.23 0.43 2.67
CA PRO A 28 9.27 0.34 1.58
C PRO A 28 9.36 1.63 0.79
N LEU A 29 9.84 1.51 -0.44
CA LEU A 29 10.06 2.66 -1.29
C LEU A 29 8.71 3.36 -1.48
N ASN A 30 8.66 4.67 -1.31
CA ASN A 30 7.49 5.45 -1.78
C ASN A 30 7.35 5.36 -3.32
N THR A 31 8.40 4.87 -4.00
CA THR A 31 8.49 4.59 -5.45
C THR A 31 8.55 3.09 -5.69
N ASP A 32 7.63 2.54 -6.47
CA ASP A 32 7.58 1.11 -6.78
C ASP A 32 8.71 0.70 -7.73
N ASP A 33 9.19 -0.54 -7.62
CA ASP A 33 10.16 -1.13 -8.54
C ASP A 33 9.48 -2.09 -9.54
N ALA A 34 10.18 -2.38 -10.64
CA ALA A 34 9.64 -3.19 -11.74
C ALA A 34 9.51 -4.68 -11.37
N GLY A 35 10.14 -5.12 -10.31
CA GLY A 35 10.08 -6.47 -9.76
C GLY A 35 8.68 -6.86 -9.32
N THR A 36 8.51 -8.17 -9.19
CA THR A 36 7.28 -8.82 -8.72
C THR A 36 7.65 -9.80 -7.62
N ILE A 37 6.69 -10.15 -6.78
CA ILE A 37 6.93 -11.07 -5.65
C ILE A 37 7.15 -12.53 -6.09
N GLY A 38 6.98 -12.85 -7.37
CA GLY A 38 7.18 -14.20 -7.94
C GLY A 38 5.94 -15.10 -7.86
N LYS A 39 5.89 -16.13 -8.71
CA LYS A 39 4.70 -16.99 -8.85
C LYS A 39 4.32 -17.71 -7.55
N SER A 40 3.02 -17.66 -7.23
CA SER A 40 2.42 -18.32 -6.06
C SER A 40 2.98 -17.87 -4.71
N VAL A 41 3.69 -16.74 -4.68
CA VAL A 41 4.14 -16.09 -3.45
C VAL A 41 3.01 -15.23 -2.91
N ASN A 42 2.90 -15.20 -1.58
CA ASN A 42 1.99 -14.32 -0.86
C ASN A 42 2.83 -13.36 -0.03
N GLN A 43 2.55 -12.08 -0.13
CA GLN A 43 3.21 -11.02 0.64
C GLN A 43 2.16 -10.24 1.42
N ILE A 44 2.49 -9.94 2.67
CA ILE A 44 1.75 -9.01 3.51
C ILE A 44 2.70 -7.85 3.81
N GLU A 45 2.26 -6.64 3.52
CA GLU A 45 2.96 -5.41 3.88
C GLU A 45 2.09 -4.65 4.88
N GLN A 46 2.70 -4.35 6.02
CA GLN A 46 2.09 -3.57 7.07
C GLN A 46 3.14 -2.57 7.56
N TYR A 47 2.79 -1.30 7.52
CA TYR A 47 3.58 -0.25 8.13
C TYR A 47 2.70 0.66 8.98
N PHE A 48 3.33 1.60 9.67
CA PHE A 48 2.69 2.58 10.52
C PHE A 48 3.30 3.94 10.25
N TYR A 49 2.47 4.97 10.16
CA TYR A 49 2.94 6.34 10.09
C TYR A 49 2.11 7.25 11.00
N VAL A 50 2.72 8.40 11.30
CA VAL A 50 2.07 9.55 11.92
C VAL A 50 2.21 10.73 10.98
N LEU A 51 1.10 11.30 10.54
CA LEU A 51 1.07 12.51 9.71
C LEU A 51 0.64 13.71 10.54
N HIS A 52 1.18 14.87 10.19
CA HIS A 52 0.74 16.17 10.68
C HIS A 52 0.51 17.10 9.48
N ASN A 53 -0.75 17.26 9.09
CA ASN A 53 -1.14 18.07 7.93
C ASN A 53 -1.55 19.48 8.35
N ASN A 54 -0.80 20.47 7.87
CA ASN A 54 -1.13 21.89 8.03
C ASN A 54 -2.05 22.43 6.91
N THR A 55 -2.20 21.67 5.82
CA THR A 55 -3.04 22.02 4.67
C THR A 55 -3.81 20.77 4.23
N PRO A 56 -5.09 20.89 3.81
CA PRO A 56 -5.84 19.76 3.26
C PRO A 56 -5.16 19.19 2.02
N GLY A 57 -5.24 17.87 1.83
CA GLY A 57 -4.64 17.19 0.68
C GLY A 57 -5.40 17.47 -0.62
N ASN A 58 -4.67 17.81 -1.69
CA ASN A 58 -5.24 18.09 -3.01
C ASN A 58 -5.78 16.83 -3.69
N PRO A 59 -7.08 16.70 -4.01
CA PRO A 59 -7.66 15.50 -4.64
C PRO A 59 -7.02 15.12 -5.99
N GLY A 60 -6.39 16.07 -6.69
CA GLY A 60 -5.67 15.82 -7.94
C GLY A 60 -4.31 15.12 -7.77
N SER A 61 -3.80 14.98 -6.55
CA SER A 61 -2.55 14.25 -6.29
C SER A 61 -2.73 12.75 -6.40
N VAL A 62 -1.74 12.07 -6.98
CA VAL A 62 -1.56 10.61 -6.95
C VAL A 62 -1.63 10.17 -5.49
N ALA A 63 -2.43 9.14 -5.22
CA ALA A 63 -2.56 8.60 -3.88
C ALA A 63 -1.55 7.45 -3.75
N THR A 64 -0.49 7.64 -2.97
CA THR A 64 0.33 6.50 -2.55
C THR A 64 -0.53 5.61 -1.64
N PRO A 65 -0.65 4.30 -1.90
CA PRO A 65 -1.33 3.38 -1.01
C PRO A 65 -0.76 3.49 0.40
N GLY A 66 -1.60 3.88 1.35
CA GLY A 66 -1.25 4.22 2.71
C GLY A 66 -1.26 5.71 3.01
N GLU A 67 -0.82 6.61 2.14
CA GLU A 67 -0.73 8.06 2.43
C GLU A 67 -1.99 8.84 2.00
N GLU A 68 -3.17 8.20 2.03
CA GLU A 68 -4.40 8.81 1.46
C GLU A 68 -5.06 9.85 2.37
N PHE A 69 -4.48 10.15 3.53
CA PHE A 69 -5.06 11.09 4.47
C PHE A 69 -5.00 12.51 3.92
N ARG A 70 -6.16 13.03 3.55
CA ARG A 70 -6.34 14.38 3.02
C ARG A 70 -6.82 15.37 4.07
N GLY A 71 -7.11 14.88 5.28
CA GLY A 71 -7.60 15.66 6.42
C GLY A 71 -6.60 16.69 6.92
N LEU A 72 -7.10 17.70 7.66
CA LEU A 72 -6.26 18.54 8.51
C LEU A 72 -5.87 17.85 9.80
N GLY A 73 -4.70 18.21 10.32
CA GLY A 73 -4.24 17.82 11.64
C GLY A 73 -3.54 16.46 11.64
N ASN A 74 -3.71 15.73 12.73
CA ASN A 74 -2.95 14.50 12.98
C ASN A 74 -3.67 13.27 12.42
N ALA A 75 -2.93 12.41 11.73
CA ALA A 75 -3.38 11.06 11.43
C ALA A 75 -2.40 10.02 11.97
N LYS A 76 -2.95 8.92 12.47
CA LYS A 76 -2.20 7.72 12.86
C LYS A 76 -2.81 6.57 12.10
N ALA A 77 -2.04 5.99 11.19
CA ALA A 77 -2.59 4.99 10.28
C ALA A 77 -1.69 3.77 10.16
N PHE A 78 -2.35 2.69 9.78
CA PHE A 78 -1.82 1.35 9.63
C PHE A 78 -2.21 0.85 8.23
N PRO A 79 -1.46 1.22 7.18
CA PRO A 79 -1.68 0.69 5.84
C PRO A 79 -1.41 -0.80 5.79
N PHE A 80 -2.32 -1.53 5.16
CA PHE A 80 -2.25 -2.96 4.97
C PHE A 80 -2.35 -3.26 3.48
N THR A 81 -1.39 -4.03 2.97
CA THR A 81 -1.44 -4.57 1.60
C THR A 81 -1.22 -6.08 1.64
N TYR A 82 -2.05 -6.79 0.90
CA TYR A 82 -1.85 -8.20 0.57
C TYR A 82 -1.58 -8.32 -0.93
N THR A 83 -0.46 -8.93 -1.30
CA THR A 83 -0.08 -9.18 -2.69
C THR A 83 0.04 -10.68 -2.94
N HIS A 84 -0.52 -11.14 -4.07
CA HIS A 84 -0.39 -12.50 -4.54
C HIS A 84 0.23 -12.52 -5.94
N GLY A 85 1.31 -13.28 -6.09
CA GLY A 85 2.00 -13.45 -7.37
C GLY A 85 1.29 -14.46 -8.25
N LEU A 86 0.79 -14.02 -9.40
CA LEU A 86 0.08 -14.86 -10.36
C LEU A 86 1.05 -15.58 -11.30
N SER A 87 2.19 -14.96 -11.59
CA SER A 87 3.30 -15.51 -12.34
C SER A 87 4.62 -14.86 -11.91
N ASP A 88 5.73 -15.21 -12.55
CA ASP A 88 7.01 -14.54 -12.29
C ASP A 88 7.01 -13.08 -12.78
N THR A 89 6.04 -12.67 -13.61
CA THR A 89 5.97 -11.30 -14.16
C THR A 89 4.68 -10.56 -13.80
N THR A 90 3.76 -11.19 -13.07
CA THR A 90 2.46 -10.58 -12.73
C THR A 90 2.05 -10.86 -11.30
N GLU A 91 1.43 -9.86 -10.68
CA GLU A 91 0.90 -9.92 -9.31
C GLU A 91 -0.37 -9.09 -9.19
N ILE A 92 -1.21 -9.45 -8.23
CA ILE A 92 -2.40 -8.69 -7.84
C ILE A 92 -2.28 -8.33 -6.38
N ALA A 93 -2.66 -7.10 -6.02
CA ALA A 93 -2.64 -6.62 -4.65
C ALA A 93 -3.98 -6.03 -4.25
N PHE A 94 -4.33 -6.24 -2.98
CA PHE A 94 -5.43 -5.61 -2.28
C PHE A 94 -4.86 -4.77 -1.15
N ALA A 95 -5.24 -3.49 -1.09
CA ALA A 95 -4.77 -2.58 -0.05
C ALA A 95 -5.91 -1.81 0.61
N THR A 96 -5.73 -1.47 1.88
CA THR A 96 -6.57 -0.55 2.64
C THR A 96 -5.78 0.05 3.79
N THR A 97 -6.22 1.18 4.32
CA THR A 97 -5.55 1.86 5.44
C THR A 97 -6.48 1.92 6.64
N TYR A 98 -6.06 1.37 7.77
CA TYR A 98 -6.78 1.58 9.03
C TYR A 98 -6.30 2.85 9.72
N TYR A 99 -7.21 3.77 10.02
CA TYR A 99 -6.94 4.98 10.80
C TYR A 99 -7.31 4.77 12.28
N ALA A 100 -6.29 4.79 13.13
CA ALA A 100 -6.46 4.94 14.57
C ALA A 100 -6.78 6.39 14.96
N THR A 101 -6.40 7.35 14.11
CA THR A 101 -6.75 8.76 14.21
C THR A 101 -6.82 9.33 12.79
N PRO A 102 -7.86 10.12 12.43
CA PRO A 102 -8.99 10.54 13.26
C PRO A 102 -10.05 9.44 13.46
N ARG A 103 -10.97 9.66 14.41
CA ARG A 103 -12.07 8.73 14.75
C ARG A 103 -13.39 9.48 14.79
N GLY A 104 -14.48 8.80 14.47
CA GLY A 104 -15.83 9.35 14.57
C GLY A 104 -16.88 8.33 14.16
N SER A 105 -18.08 8.82 13.83
CA SER A 105 -19.23 8.00 13.39
C SER A 105 -19.10 7.55 11.92
N TYR A 106 -17.97 6.95 11.58
CA TYR A 106 -17.64 6.45 10.24
C TYR A 106 -16.68 5.25 10.34
N SER A 107 -16.56 4.48 9.26
CA SER A 107 -15.59 3.37 9.22
C SER A 107 -14.16 3.92 9.31
N PRO A 108 -13.29 3.35 10.15
CA PRO A 108 -11.90 3.77 10.26
C PRO A 108 -11.01 3.25 9.13
N PHE A 109 -11.52 2.41 8.24
CA PHE A 109 -10.80 1.95 7.06
C PHE A 109 -10.92 2.99 5.94
N SER A 110 -9.87 3.17 5.14
CA SER A 110 -9.88 4.02 3.96
C SER A 110 -10.60 3.35 2.78
N ASN A 111 -10.51 3.95 1.60
CA ASN A 111 -10.88 3.25 0.38
C ASN A 111 -10.13 1.91 0.27
N ASN A 112 -10.78 0.91 -0.32
CA ASN A 112 -10.12 -0.33 -0.69
C ASN A 112 -9.54 -0.19 -2.10
N ILE A 113 -8.31 -0.62 -2.30
CA ILE A 113 -7.59 -0.52 -3.56
C ILE A 113 -7.31 -1.93 -4.07
N VAL A 114 -7.60 -2.16 -5.35
CA VAL A 114 -7.18 -3.35 -6.08
C VAL A 114 -6.22 -2.91 -7.17
N SER A 115 -5.01 -3.48 -7.17
CA SER A 115 -4.00 -3.18 -8.19
C SER A 115 -3.50 -4.46 -8.83
N PHE A 116 -3.08 -4.35 -10.08
CA PHE A 116 -2.42 -5.43 -10.81
C PHE A 116 -1.11 -4.87 -11.33
N LYS A 117 0.01 -5.55 -11.07
CA LYS A 117 1.32 -5.19 -11.64
C LYS A 117 1.70 -6.23 -12.69
N TRP A 118 2.19 -5.75 -13.82
CA TRP A 118 2.77 -6.56 -14.88
C TRP A 118 4.13 -6.01 -15.29
N ARG A 119 5.18 -6.78 -15.01
CA ARG A 119 6.52 -6.57 -15.56
C ARG A 119 6.57 -7.13 -16.97
N PHE A 120 6.52 -6.24 -17.95
CA PHE A 120 6.51 -6.63 -19.37
C PHE A 120 7.92 -6.65 -19.99
N TRP A 121 8.94 -6.13 -19.28
CA TRP A 121 10.34 -6.13 -19.74
C TRP A 121 11.33 -6.36 -18.59
N GLY A 122 12.46 -6.99 -18.90
CA GLY A 122 13.53 -7.33 -17.95
C GLY A 122 13.20 -8.54 -17.10
N ASP A 123 14.14 -8.97 -16.26
CA ASP A 123 13.99 -10.09 -15.30
C ASP A 123 13.53 -9.62 -13.91
N GLY A 124 13.55 -8.30 -13.65
CA GLY A 124 13.21 -7.70 -12.35
C GLY A 124 14.34 -7.80 -11.32
N GLN A 125 15.56 -8.14 -11.73
CA GLN A 125 16.70 -8.36 -10.84
C GLN A 125 18.00 -7.74 -11.36
N THR A 126 18.19 -7.71 -12.68
CA THR A 126 19.41 -7.20 -13.32
C THR A 126 19.10 -6.32 -14.53
N GLY A 127 19.90 -5.27 -14.71
CA GLY A 127 19.75 -4.38 -15.86
C GLY A 127 18.39 -3.65 -15.88
N LEU A 128 17.80 -3.50 -17.06
CA LEU A 128 16.58 -2.72 -17.27
C LEU A 128 15.32 -3.56 -17.05
N GLY A 129 14.48 -3.14 -16.11
CA GLY A 129 13.12 -3.66 -15.91
C GLY A 129 12.07 -2.59 -16.21
N MET A 130 10.94 -3.01 -16.79
CA MET A 130 9.78 -2.13 -16.98
C MET A 130 8.50 -2.84 -16.59
N ALA A 131 7.62 -2.12 -15.90
CA ALA A 131 6.32 -2.63 -15.50
C ALA A 131 5.22 -1.56 -15.66
N ILE A 132 3.98 -2.03 -15.72
CA ILE A 132 2.80 -1.20 -15.51
C ILE A 132 2.02 -1.70 -14.31
N LYS A 133 1.39 -0.77 -13.57
CA LYS A 133 0.54 -1.06 -12.43
C LYS A 133 -0.75 -0.26 -12.50
N PRO A 134 -1.78 -0.75 -13.23
CA PRO A 134 -3.13 -0.23 -13.08
C PRO A 134 -3.69 -0.52 -11.67
N ALA A 135 -4.44 0.45 -11.14
CA ALA A 135 -5.15 0.31 -9.88
C ALA A 135 -6.56 0.92 -9.96
N ILE A 136 -7.49 0.33 -9.22
CA ILE A 136 -8.83 0.83 -9.00
C ILE A 136 -9.04 1.00 -7.50
N THR A 137 -9.54 2.17 -7.12
CA THR A 137 -9.89 2.49 -5.73
C THR A 137 -11.40 2.50 -5.62
N LEU A 138 -11.94 1.61 -4.78
CA LEU A 138 -13.38 1.49 -4.52
C LEU A 138 -13.87 2.66 -3.66
N PRO A 139 -15.08 3.18 -3.89
CA PRO A 139 -15.58 4.38 -3.21
C PRO A 139 -15.72 4.17 -1.70
N ALA A 140 -15.38 5.21 -0.94
CA ALA A 140 -15.66 5.32 0.49
C ALA A 140 -17.04 5.95 0.70
N SER A 141 -17.48 6.04 1.96
CA SER A 141 -18.66 6.81 2.32
C SER A 141 -18.39 8.32 2.23
N THR A 142 -19.48 9.10 2.14
CA THR A 142 -19.41 10.57 2.20
C THR A 142 -18.85 11.04 3.54
N SER A 143 -19.17 10.37 4.65
CA SER A 143 -18.63 10.68 5.97
C SER A 143 -17.11 10.49 6.03
N GLN A 144 -16.56 9.43 5.42
CA GLN A 144 -15.10 9.25 5.31
C GLN A 144 -14.46 10.35 4.44
N GLN A 145 -15.13 10.77 3.36
CA GLN A 145 -14.64 11.85 2.50
C GLN A 145 -14.57 13.19 3.22
N VAL A 146 -15.61 13.54 3.99
CA VAL A 146 -15.61 14.75 4.82
C VAL A 146 -14.47 14.73 5.83
N GLN A 147 -13.97 13.57 6.23
CA GLN A 147 -12.90 13.45 7.22
C GLN A 147 -11.52 13.27 6.56
N GLY A 148 -11.47 13.21 5.23
CA GLY A 148 -10.23 13.06 4.47
C GLY A 148 -9.66 11.63 4.49
N LEU A 149 -10.45 10.61 4.83
CA LEU A 149 -10.01 9.20 4.85
C LEU A 149 -10.10 8.52 3.47
N GLY A 150 -10.78 9.15 2.51
CA GLY A 150 -11.00 8.55 1.21
C GLY A 150 -11.96 9.36 0.33
N LEU A 151 -12.12 8.98 -0.93
CA LEU A 151 -13.05 9.65 -1.85
C LEU A 151 -14.31 8.81 -2.05
N ALA A 152 -15.46 9.49 -2.12
CA ALA A 152 -16.77 8.85 -2.24
C ALA A 152 -17.18 8.53 -3.69
N LYS A 153 -16.20 8.32 -4.58
CA LYS A 153 -16.37 7.83 -5.95
C LYS A 153 -15.20 6.94 -6.32
N THR A 154 -15.41 6.02 -7.27
CA THR A 154 -14.36 5.13 -7.77
C THR A 154 -13.23 5.93 -8.42
N ASN A 155 -11.99 5.65 -8.04
CA ASN A 155 -10.80 6.24 -8.67
C ASN A 155 -10.04 5.18 -9.45
N TYR A 156 -9.22 5.64 -10.39
CA TYR A 156 -8.34 4.76 -11.13
C TYR A 156 -7.01 5.44 -11.40
N GLU A 157 -5.97 4.61 -11.41
CA GLU A 157 -4.59 5.04 -11.58
C GLU A 157 -3.88 4.07 -12.53
N LEU A 158 -2.95 4.60 -13.30
CA LEU A 158 -1.97 3.82 -14.04
C LEU A 158 -0.58 4.34 -13.71
N ASN A 159 0.26 3.47 -13.15
CA ASN A 159 1.66 3.75 -12.88
C ASN A 159 2.54 3.00 -13.89
N TYR A 160 3.41 3.72 -14.58
CA TYR A 160 4.47 3.16 -15.41
C TYR A 160 5.78 3.17 -14.62
N ILE A 161 6.39 2.01 -14.49
CA ILE A 161 7.55 1.77 -13.63
C ILE A 161 8.76 1.42 -14.51
N LEU A 162 9.84 2.18 -14.33
CA LEU A 162 11.14 1.93 -14.94
C LEU A 162 12.13 1.67 -13.81
N SER A 163 12.87 0.57 -13.88
CA SER A 163 13.91 0.25 -12.90
C SER A 163 15.19 -0.17 -13.60
N TYR A 164 16.32 0.35 -13.15
CA TYR A 164 17.63 -0.14 -13.57
C TYR A 164 18.39 -0.68 -12.37
N TYR A 165 18.74 -1.97 -12.43
CA TYR A 165 19.39 -2.70 -11.36
C TYR A 165 20.88 -2.90 -11.70
N TRP A 166 21.75 -2.03 -11.17
CA TRP A 166 23.20 -2.31 -11.10
C TRP A 166 23.52 -3.11 -9.83
N GLU A 167 24.70 -3.75 -9.79
CA GLU A 167 25.12 -4.57 -8.65
C GLU A 167 25.12 -3.82 -7.30
N ARG A 168 25.37 -2.51 -7.31
CA ARG A 168 25.54 -1.70 -6.09
C ARG A 168 24.51 -0.58 -5.92
N ILE A 169 23.80 -0.23 -6.99
CA ILE A 169 22.89 0.91 -7.03
C ILE A 169 21.69 0.50 -7.88
N GLN A 170 20.50 0.85 -7.42
CA GLN A 170 19.28 0.69 -8.19
C GLN A 170 18.64 2.07 -8.37
N VAL A 171 18.11 2.32 -9.55
CA VAL A 171 17.39 3.56 -9.85
C VAL A 171 15.99 3.19 -10.32
N HIS A 172 14.99 3.78 -9.68
CA HIS A 172 13.58 3.54 -9.96
C HIS A 172 12.91 4.87 -10.33
N THR A 173 12.14 4.85 -11.40
CA THR A 173 11.33 5.97 -11.87
C THR A 173 9.90 5.50 -12.01
N ASN A 174 8.95 6.25 -11.46
CA ASN A 174 7.52 6.03 -11.65
C ASN A 174 6.89 7.23 -12.36
N ILE A 175 6.04 6.96 -13.34
CA ILE A 175 5.24 7.96 -14.03
C ILE A 175 3.78 7.55 -13.88
N SER A 176 3.03 8.31 -13.09
CA SER A 176 1.64 7.98 -12.76
C SER A 176 0.64 8.94 -13.38
N TYR A 177 -0.46 8.38 -13.87
CA TYR A 177 -1.67 9.10 -14.20
C TYR A 177 -2.80 8.64 -13.26
N ALA A 178 -3.38 9.58 -12.51
CA ALA A 178 -4.49 9.31 -11.61
C ALA A 178 -5.72 10.15 -11.98
N ARG A 179 -6.90 9.51 -12.00
CA ARG A 179 -8.19 10.20 -12.06
C ARG A 179 -8.96 9.91 -10.79
N ASN A 180 -9.11 10.95 -9.97
CA ASN A 180 -9.66 10.88 -8.62
C ASN A 180 -10.99 11.66 -8.50
N PRO A 181 -12.08 11.22 -9.16
CA PRO A 181 -13.37 11.84 -8.94
C PRO A 181 -13.79 11.69 -7.47
N TYR A 182 -14.58 12.65 -7.00
CA TYR A 182 -15.13 12.65 -5.65
C TYR A 182 -16.58 13.14 -5.67
N ASN A 183 -17.29 12.97 -4.55
CA ASN A 183 -18.63 13.52 -4.43
C ASN A 183 -18.53 15.02 -4.17
N THR A 184 -18.88 15.83 -5.16
CA THR A 184 -18.78 17.31 -5.12
C THR A 184 -19.80 17.96 -4.19
N ASN A 185 -20.81 17.24 -3.73
CA ASN A 185 -21.78 17.73 -2.74
C ASN A 185 -21.24 17.67 -1.31
N TYR A 186 -20.07 17.07 -1.10
CA TYR A 186 -19.43 16.91 0.19
C TYR A 186 -17.99 17.42 0.10
N PRO A 187 -17.45 18.05 1.16
CA PRO A 187 -16.05 18.45 1.19
C PRO A 187 -15.13 17.24 1.13
N ILE A 188 -13.90 17.45 0.67
CA ILE A 188 -12.80 16.49 0.78
C ILE A 188 -11.91 17.03 1.89
N SER A 189 -11.91 16.36 3.04
CA SER A 189 -11.33 16.88 4.27
C SER A 189 -12.05 18.12 4.79
N GLY A 190 -12.57 18.02 6.01
CA GLY A 190 -13.25 19.09 6.71
C GLY A 190 -12.28 20.24 6.94
N THR A 191 -12.40 21.24 6.10
CA THR A 191 -11.94 22.59 6.34
C THR A 191 -13.07 23.51 5.94
N TYR A 192 -13.52 24.31 6.91
CA TYR A 192 -14.40 25.45 6.73
C TYR A 192 -13.80 26.43 5.72
#